data_AF-A0A256H5R2-F1
#
_entry.id   AF-A0A256H5R2-F1
#
_cell.length_a   1.000
_cell.length_b   1.000
_cell.length_c   1.000
_cell.angle_alpha   90.00
_cell.angle_beta   90.00
_cell.angle_gamma   90.00
#
_symmetry.space_group_name_H-M   'P 1'
#
loop_
_entity.id
_entity.type
_entity.pdbx_description
1 polymer ?
#
loop_
_entity_poly.entity_id
_entity_poly.type
_entity_poly.pdbx_seq_one_letter_code
_entity_poly.pdbx_strand_id
1 'polypeptide(L)' 'MWRPWGDGEKARFQRAAGVNIFGNALKIAVVGATGLAFGSVALLADAAHSVADLVASAVVFVWGGSRYDAADETHPHG' A
#
# COMPACT_ATOMS: atom_id res chain seq x y z
N MET A 1 -29.92 5.52 -3.86
CA MET A 1 -28.60 5.67 -3.21
C MET A 1 -27.56 4.96 -4.07
N TRP A 2 -26.86 5.70 -4.94
CA TRP A 2 -25.84 5.13 -5.84
C TRP A 2 -24.50 5.11 -5.10
N ARG A 3 -23.95 3.92 -4.84
CA ARG A 3 -22.59 3.76 -4.33
C ARG A 3 -21.74 3.20 -5.48
N PRO A 4 -20.89 4.03 -6.13
CA PRO A 4 -20.18 3.63 -7.35
C PRO A 4 -19.06 2.61 -7.12
N TRP A 5 -18.94 2.12 -5.89
CA TRP A 5 -17.94 1.18 -5.43
C TRP A 5 -18.67 0.23 -4.50
N GLY A 6 -18.50 -1.08 -4.67
CA GLY A 6 -19.11 -2.05 -3.76
C GLY A 6 -18.73 -1.76 -2.31
N ASP A 7 -19.67 -1.93 -1.39
CA ASP A 7 -19.46 -1.72 0.05
C ASP A 7 -18.79 -2.89 0.76
N GLY A 8 -18.43 -3.93 0.00
CA GLY A 8 -17.85 -5.16 0.51
C GLY A 8 -16.49 -4.95 1.16
N GLU A 9 -16.14 -5.85 2.08
CA GLU A 9 -14.91 -5.79 2.86
C GLU A 9 -13.65 -5.76 1.97
N LYS A 10 -13.66 -6.52 0.86
CA LYS A 10 -12.59 -6.49 -0.16
C LYS A 10 -12.36 -5.10 -0.75
N ALA A 11 -13.43 -4.38 -1.10
CA ALA A 11 -13.32 -3.04 -1.68
C ALA A 11 -12.83 -2.01 -0.65
N ARG A 12 -13.26 -2.15 0.62
CA ARG A 12 -12.76 -1.32 1.73
C ARG A 12 -11.27 -1.58 1.98
N PHE A 13 -10.86 -2.85 1.97
CA PHE A 13 -9.46 -3.24 2.09
C PHE A 13 -8.61 -2.66 0.95
N GLN A 14 -9.03 -2.84 -0.31
CA GLN A 14 -8.30 -2.32 -1.46
C GLN A 14 -8.15 -0.79 -1.39
N ARG A 15 -9.20 -0.07 -0.99
CA ARG A 15 -9.10 1.38 -0.76
C ARG A 15 -8.10 1.73 0.33
N ALA A 16 -8.14 1.06 1.48
CA ALA A 16 -7.21 1.31 2.58
C ALA A 16 -5.76 1.01 2.18
N ALA A 17 -5.52 -0.11 1.51
CA ALA A 17 -4.21 -0.48 0.98
C ALA A 17 -3.73 0.51 -0.09
N GLY A 18 -4.62 0.99 -0.97
CA GLY A 18 -4.29 2.02 -1.97
C GLY A 18 -3.92 3.37 -1.35
N VAL A 19 -4.67 3.80 -0.32
CA VAL A 19 -4.33 5.01 0.46
C VAL A 19 -2.99 4.85 1.17
N ASN A 20 -2.69 3.67 1.71
CA ASN A 20 -1.40 3.37 2.32
C ASN A 20 -0.24 3.51 1.33
N ILE A 21 -0.34 2.88 0.14
CA ILE A 21 0.68 2.98 -0.92
C ILE A 21 0.90 4.45 -1.30
N PHE A 22 -0.19 5.18 -1.53
CA PHE A 22 -0.09 6.60 -1.90
C PHE A 22 0.58 7.42 -0.79
N GLY A 23 0.20 7.22 0.47
CA GLY A 23 0.79 7.90 1.62
C GLY A 23 2.28 7.62 1.78
N ASN A 24 2.69 6.36 1.62
CA ASN A 24 4.10 5.98 1.66
C ASN A 24 4.90 6.56 0.49
N ALA A 25 4.36 6.54 -0.73
CA ALA A 25 5.00 7.17 -1.89
C ALA A 25 5.20 8.68 -1.66
N LEU A 26 4.19 9.37 -1.13
CA LEU A 26 4.28 10.79 -0.79
C LEU A 26 5.33 11.04 0.32
N LYS A 27 5.36 10.20 1.37
CA LYS A 27 6.38 10.27 2.44
C LYS A 27 7.78 10.18 1.83
N ILE A 28 8.05 9.18 0.99
CA ILE A 28 9.36 8.99 0.35
C ILE A 28 9.76 10.23 -0.45
N ALA A 29 8.84 10.78 -1.24
CA ALA A 29 9.12 11.96 -2.05
C ALA A 29 9.47 13.18 -1.18
N VAL A 30 8.67 13.45 -0.14
CA VAL A 30 8.89 14.60 0.76
C VAL A 30 10.19 14.43 1.57
N VAL A 31 10.38 13.27 2.20
CA VAL A 31 11.55 13.00 3.04
C VAL A 31 12.82 12.94 2.18
N GLY A 32 12.76 12.30 1.03
CA GLY A 32 13.88 12.22 0.08
C GLY A 32 14.27 13.60 -0.45
N ALA A 33 13.31 14.41 -0.88
CA ALA A 33 13.56 15.78 -1.32
C ALA A 33 14.17 16.64 -0.19
N THR A 34 13.65 16.50 1.04
CA THR A 34 14.20 17.18 2.22
C THR A 34 15.62 16.72 2.51
N GLY A 35 15.88 15.41 2.47
CA GLY A 35 17.20 14.82 2.65
C GLY A 35 18.22 15.37 1.64
N LEU A 36 17.84 15.51 0.38
CA LEU A 36 18.69 16.13 -0.64
C LEU A 36 18.90 17.64 -0.40
N ALA A 37 17.83 18.38 -0.11
CA ALA A 37 17.89 19.83 0.08
C ALA A 37 18.80 20.24 1.26
N PHE A 38 18.82 19.44 2.33
CA PHE A 38 19.62 19.70 3.53
C PHE A 38 20.89 18.84 3.63
N GLY A 39 21.20 18.01 2.63
CA GLY A 39 22.39 17.13 2.65
C GLY A 39 22.37 16.07 3.77
N SER A 40 21.19 15.62 4.20
CA SER A 40 21.03 14.72 5.34
C SER A 40 21.03 13.25 4.93
N VAL A 41 22.14 12.56 5.20
CA VAL A 41 22.27 11.10 5.00
C VAL A 41 21.22 10.32 5.80
N ALA A 42 20.86 10.79 7.00
CA ALA A 42 19.85 10.13 7.83
C ALA A 42 18.46 10.16 7.18
N LEU A 43 18.04 11.29 6.61
CA LEU A 43 16.76 11.39 5.90
C LEU A 43 16.75 10.59 4.60
N LEU A 44 17.88 10.54 3.88
CA LEU A 44 17.99 9.70 2.69
C LEU A 44 17.92 8.21 3.03
N ALA A 45 18.51 7.79 4.15
CA ALA A 45 18.40 6.41 4.64
C ALA A 45 16.94 6.07 5.03
N ASP A 46 16.23 6.98 5.70
CA ASP A 46 14.81 6.81 6.01
C ASP A 46 13.95 6.71 4.73
N ALA A 47 14.22 7.55 3.73
CA ALA A 47 13.55 7.48 2.44
C ALA A 47 13.81 6.16 1.72
N ALA A 48 15.06 5.68 1.73
CA ALA A 48 15.44 4.40 1.12
C ALA A 48 14.78 3.20 1.83
N HIS A 49 14.73 3.19 3.16
CA HIS A 49 14.02 2.17 3.91
C HIS A 49 12.52 2.16 3.57
N SER A 50 11.92 3.35 3.48
CA SER A 50 10.51 3.51 3.14
C SER A 50 10.17 3.01 1.74
N VAL A 51 11.14 2.92 0.80
CA VAL A 51 10.93 2.25 -0.49
C VAL A 51 10.68 0.76 -0.30
N ALA A 52 11.39 0.10 0.61
CA ALA A 52 11.13 -1.31 0.93
C ALA A 52 9.72 -1.49 1.52
N ASP A 53 9.29 -0.57 2.40
CA ASP A 53 7.93 -0.57 2.94
C ASP A 53 6.88 -0.36 1.85
N LEU A 54 7.16 0.51 0.85
CA LEU A 54 6.28 0.72 -0.28
C LEU A 54 6.15 -0.54 -1.15
N VAL A 55 7.26 -1.27 -1.39
CA VAL A 55 7.24 -2.57 -2.09
C VAL A 55 6.41 -3.59 -1.32
N ALA A 56 6.62 -3.71 0.00
CA ALA A 56 5.82 -4.58 0.85
C ALA A 56 4.32 -4.21 0.77
N SER A 57 4.01 -2.92 0.78
CA SER A 57 2.63 -2.41 0.65
C SER A 57 2.02 -2.74 -0.70
N ALA A 58 2.79 -2.67 -1.80
CA ALA A 58 2.36 -3.08 -3.13
C ALA A 58 2.02 -4.57 -3.19
N VAL A 59 2.84 -5.43 -2.58
CA VAL A 59 2.55 -6.86 -2.46
C VAL A 59 1.22 -7.07 -1.72
N VAL A 60 1.02 -6.39 -0.59
CA VAL A 60 -0.24 -6.47 0.16
C VAL A 60 -1.44 -5.99 -0.65
N PHE A 61 -1.30 -4.93 -1.46
CA PHE A 61 -2.38 -4.43 -2.29
C PHE A 61 -2.78 -5.40 -3.41
N VAL A 62 -1.78 -6.01 -4.08
CA VAL A 62 -2.03 -6.95 -5.20
C VAL A 62 -2.64 -8.26 -4.69
N TRP A 63 -2.05 -8.87 -3.65
CA TRP A 63 -2.44 -10.21 -3.21
C TRP A 63 -3.33 -10.22 -1.97
N GLY A 64 -3.29 -9.21 -1.10
CA GLY A 64 -4.05 -9.21 0.14
C GLY A 64 -5.57 -9.25 -0.04
N GLY A 65 -6.06 -8.87 -1.24
CA GLY A 65 -7.47 -8.97 -1.59
C GLY A 65 -7.98 -10.42 -1.73
N SER A 66 -7.11 -11.41 -1.93
CA SER A 66 -7.52 -12.81 -2.11
C SER A 66 -8.14 -13.42 -0.86
N ARG A 67 -7.82 -12.86 0.31
CA ARG A 67 -8.38 -13.24 1.62
C ARG A 67 -9.90 -13.10 1.70
N TYR A 68 -10.50 -12.34 0.78
CA TYR A 68 -11.93 -12.07 0.70
C TYR A 68 -12.63 -12.84 -0.43
N ASP A 69 -11.90 -13.69 -1.15
CA ASP A 69 -12.47 -14.53 -2.18
C ASP A 69 -13.25 -15.69 -1.54
N ALA A 70 -14.29 -16.15 -2.22
CA ALA A 70 -15.05 -17.32 -1.78
C ALA A 70 -14.27 -18.60 -2.09
N ALA A 71 -14.61 -19.70 -1.41
CA ALA A 71 -14.02 -21.00 -1.69
C ALA A 71 -14.20 -21.39 -3.16
N ASP A 72 -13.16 -21.99 -3.73
CA ASP A 72 -13.12 -22.49 -5.11
C ASP A 72 -12.58 -23.93 -5.18
N GLU A 73 -12.47 -24.49 -6.38
CA GLU A 73 -12.01 -25.88 -6.60
C GLU A 73 -10.59 -26.15 -6.09
N THR A 74 -9.73 -25.12 -6.05
CA THR A 74 -8.33 -25.20 -5.60
C THR A 74 -8.14 -24.76 -4.15
N HIS A 75 -9.07 -23.96 -3.62
CA HIS A 75 -9.11 -23.42 -2.27
C HIS A 75 -10.49 -23.71 -1.65
N PRO A 76 -10.80 -24.97 -1.30
CA PRO A 76 -12.14 -25.40 -0.87
C PRO A 76 -12.57 -24.83 0.50
N HIS A 77 -11.64 -24.22 1.22
CA HIS A 77 -11.89 -23.59 2.53
C HIS A 77 -11.72 -22.06 2.50
N GLY A 78 -11.40 -21.48 1.33
CA GLY A 78 -10.91 -20.11 1.21
C GLY A 78 -9.42 -20.00 1.50
#